data_AF-A0A8T2WD17-F1
#
_entry.id   AF-A0A8T2WD17-F1
#
_cell.length_a   1.000
_cell.length_b   1.000
_cell.length_c   1.000
_cell.angle_alpha   90.00
_cell.angle_beta   90.00
_cell.angle_gamma   90.00
#
_symmetry.space_group_name_H-M   'P 1'
#
loop_
_entity.id
_entity.type
_entity.pdbx_description
1 polymer ?
#
loop_
_entity_poly.entity_id
_entity_poly.type
_entity_poly.pdbx_seq_one_letter_code
_entity_poly.pdbx_strand_id
1 'polypeptide(L)'
;MAMAQALYVQSTLFTLRSEPPVRPLQFARNVVPRLGDSRSRYRQQLDASRYVLCAAQKPSKEELKRQTPSKPPAKYKKSTSSQDEGEQEIEKAFAVFSWQKYAEPFVAPWSGKSAALGMLAWIVSFVGVGFAILPLAKLLAGPEGLAGLSQEDKAIFIFVNQVVETAVGIAVVRFAASKAAPLPEGFFRIDFKSPFRKPDGWAAWGLLGVILSPAVVFAAAASLEAIGIKDDPNARGTADAVSQLLVLDPLTFASLFGTTAVLAPILEETVFRGFLLPSLGKIMPTPLAVLVSAVAFGLVHLSPRDTPQLTALGILLGFSYIRSKNLLTPMMIHGAWNGTVLCVLYYLQANGVDVQKLIHGGI
;
A
#
# COMPACT_ATOMS: atom_id res chain seq x y z
N MET A 1 -7.08 -3.83 11.75
CA MET A 1 -7.59 -2.76 10.86
C MET A 1 -9.06 -2.97 10.48
N ALA A 2 -9.45 -4.13 9.94
CA ALA A 2 -10.84 -4.40 9.55
C ALA A 2 -11.87 -4.36 10.67
N MET A 3 -11.54 -4.82 11.89
CA MET A 3 -12.49 -4.69 13.01
C MET A 3 -12.62 -3.24 13.48
N ALA A 4 -11.54 -2.45 13.50
CA ALA A 4 -11.61 -1.02 13.78
C ALA A 4 -12.42 -0.26 12.72
N GLN A 5 -12.29 -0.64 11.45
CA GLN A 5 -13.05 -0.08 10.34
C GLN A 5 -14.50 -0.55 10.31
N ALA A 6 -14.78 -1.83 10.60
CA ALA A 6 -16.13 -2.36 10.73
C ALA A 6 -16.86 -1.73 11.93
N LEU A 7 -16.17 -1.55 13.06
CA LEU A 7 -16.69 -0.82 14.22
C LEU A 7 -16.85 0.68 13.93
N TYR A 8 -15.96 1.30 13.15
CA TYR A 8 -16.09 2.70 12.71
C TYR A 8 -17.29 2.88 11.78
N VAL A 9 -17.45 2.03 10.77
CA VAL A 9 -18.62 1.98 9.86
C VAL A 9 -19.90 1.74 10.67
N GLN A 10 -19.88 0.82 11.63
CA GLN A 10 -21.03 0.55 12.50
C GLN A 10 -21.36 1.74 13.41
N SER A 11 -20.35 2.42 13.97
CA SER A 11 -20.56 3.62 14.80
C SER A 11 -21.18 4.75 13.98
N THR A 12 -20.75 4.94 12.73
CA THR A 12 -21.26 5.94 11.78
C THR A 12 -22.69 5.61 11.32
N LEU A 13 -22.98 4.33 11.04
CA LEU A 13 -24.33 3.87 10.69
C LEU A 13 -25.32 3.96 11.87
N PHE A 14 -24.83 3.81 13.11
CA PHE A 14 -25.64 3.99 14.31
C PHE A 14 -25.92 5.47 14.61
N THR A 15 -24.99 6.38 14.27
CA THR A 15 -25.23 7.83 14.35
C THR A 15 -26.29 8.27 13.34
N LEU A 16 -26.23 7.75 12.10
CA LEU A 16 -27.27 8.00 11.09
C LEU A 16 -28.65 7.44 11.45
N ARG A 17 -28.74 6.51 12.40
CA ARG A 17 -30.00 5.94 12.89
C ARG A 17 -30.58 6.70 14.10
N SER A 18 -29.79 7.58 14.71
CA SER A 18 -30.18 8.38 15.88
C SER A 18 -30.51 9.84 15.52
N GLU A 19 -30.37 10.23 14.25
CA GLU A 19 -30.95 11.47 13.77
C GLU A 19 -32.48 11.32 13.61
N PRO A 20 -33.29 12.25 14.14
CA PRO A 20 -34.73 12.24 13.88
C PRO A 20 -34.99 12.41 12.38
N PRO A 21 -36.06 11.81 11.83
CA PRO A 21 -36.35 11.92 10.40
C PRO A 21 -36.50 13.38 10.02
N VAL A 22 -35.56 13.89 9.22
CA VAL A 22 -35.66 15.20 8.60
C VAL A 22 -36.90 15.17 7.71
N ARG A 23 -37.85 16.08 7.97
CA ARG A 23 -39.07 16.22 7.17
C ARG A 23 -38.69 16.37 5.69
N PRO A 24 -39.41 15.71 4.77
CA PRO A 24 -39.13 15.89 3.35
C PRO A 24 -39.33 17.35 2.98
N LEU A 25 -38.25 17.98 2.50
CA LEU A 25 -38.30 19.28 1.84
C LEU A 25 -39.28 19.19 0.67
N GLN A 26 -40.32 20.01 0.71
CA GLN A 26 -41.24 20.19 -0.40
C GLN A 26 -40.44 20.71 -1.60
N PHE A 27 -40.37 19.90 -2.65
CA PHE A 27 -39.83 20.30 -3.95
C PHE A 27 -40.66 21.47 -4.49
N ALA A 28 -40.05 22.66 -4.51
CA ALA A 28 -40.50 23.73 -5.37
C ALA A 28 -40.30 23.28 -6.83
N ARG A 29 -41.40 22.91 -7.48
CA ARG A 29 -41.52 22.95 -8.94
C ARG A 29 -41.19 24.37 -9.38
N ASN A 30 -40.17 24.55 -10.21
CA ASN A 30 -40.33 25.20 -11.51
C ASN A 30 -39.00 25.33 -12.28
N VAL A 31 -39.19 25.37 -13.61
CA VAL A 31 -38.27 25.76 -14.68
C VAL A 31 -37.39 24.65 -15.28
N VAL A 32 -37.98 24.01 -16.29
CA VAL A 32 -37.29 23.30 -17.38
C VAL A 32 -36.90 24.33 -18.46
N PRO A 33 -35.63 24.44 -18.87
CA PRO A 33 -35.30 24.99 -20.18
C PRO A 33 -35.21 23.87 -21.21
N ARG A 34 -35.86 24.10 -22.35
CA ARG A 34 -36.00 23.21 -23.50
C ARG A 34 -34.63 22.78 -24.06
N LEU A 35 -34.53 21.49 -24.40
CA LEU A 35 -33.52 20.95 -25.30
C LEU A 35 -33.73 21.57 -26.69
N GLY A 36 -32.82 22.47 -27.07
CA GLY A 36 -32.67 22.97 -28.43
C GLY A 36 -31.81 22.02 -29.24
N ASP A 37 -32.39 21.53 -30.32
CA ASP A 37 -31.77 20.79 -31.41
C ASP A 37 -30.52 21.50 -31.96
N SER A 38 -29.41 20.78 -32.07
CA SER A 38 -28.31 21.17 -32.97
C SER A 38 -27.49 19.94 -33.36
N ARG A 39 -28.12 19.07 -34.15
CA ARG A 39 -27.38 18.23 -35.11
C ARG A 39 -26.70 19.13 -36.14
N SER A 40 -25.46 19.54 -35.91
CA SER A 40 -24.46 19.86 -36.95
C SER A 40 -23.21 20.50 -36.35
N ARG A 41 -22.31 19.69 -35.80
CA ARG A 41 -20.87 20.01 -35.68
C ARG A 41 -20.08 18.78 -35.24
N TYR A 42 -20.05 17.76 -36.10
CA TYR A 42 -19.15 16.60 -35.98
C TYR A 42 -18.75 16.11 -37.38
N ARG A 43 -18.14 17.02 -38.16
CA ARG A 43 -17.47 16.73 -39.44
C ARG A 43 -16.34 17.74 -39.63
N GLN A 44 -15.24 17.53 -38.90
CA GLN A 44 -13.89 18.03 -39.24
C GLN A 44 -12.90 17.47 -38.21
N GLN A 45 -12.42 16.24 -38.45
CA GLN A 45 -11.10 15.72 -38.05
C GLN A 45 -11.06 14.21 -38.32
N LEU A 46 -11.10 13.85 -39.59
CA LEU A 46 -10.69 12.54 -40.09
C LEU A 46 -9.96 12.80 -41.41
N ASP A 47 -8.69 13.19 -41.30
CA ASP A 47 -7.69 13.05 -42.37
C ASP A 47 -6.32 13.48 -41.84
N ALA A 48 -5.60 12.54 -41.21
CA ALA A 48 -4.13 12.54 -41.12
C ALA A 48 -3.61 11.23 -40.51
N SER A 49 -4.05 10.08 -41.03
CA SER A 49 -3.36 8.80 -40.82
C SER A 49 -2.67 8.40 -42.12
N ARG A 50 -1.59 9.10 -42.48
CA ARG A 50 -0.68 8.63 -43.53
C ARG A 50 0.26 7.60 -42.92
N TYR A 51 -0.09 6.34 -43.14
CA TYR A 51 0.82 5.21 -43.14
C TYR A 51 2.04 5.53 -44.03
N VAL A 52 3.23 5.64 -43.42
CA VAL A 52 4.49 5.46 -44.15
C VAL A 52 4.76 3.96 -44.18
N LEU A 53 4.24 3.30 -45.21
CA LEU A 53 4.73 2.01 -45.65
C LEU A 53 6.06 2.24 -46.36
N CYS A 54 7.18 2.03 -45.68
CA CYS A 54 8.46 1.87 -46.35
C CYS A 54 8.57 0.42 -46.80
N ALA A 55 8.43 0.18 -48.10
CA ALA A 55 8.67 -1.10 -48.73
C ALA A 55 10.17 -1.44 -48.63
N ALA A 56 10.55 -2.25 -47.65
CA ALA A 56 11.87 -2.87 -47.62
C ALA A 56 11.90 -4.01 -48.64
N GLN A 57 12.50 -3.74 -49.80
CA GLN A 57 12.91 -4.77 -50.75
C GLN A 57 13.90 -5.72 -50.05
N LYS A 58 13.65 -7.03 -50.16
CA LYS A 58 14.60 -8.06 -49.70
C LYS A 58 15.84 -8.04 -50.63
N PRO A 59 17.07 -8.01 -50.09
CA PRO A 59 18.26 -8.08 -50.93
C PRO A 59 18.39 -9.47 -51.58
N SER A 60 18.97 -9.51 -52.78
CA SER A 60 19.12 -10.72 -53.58
C SER A 60 20.21 -11.66 -53.01
N LYS A 61 20.13 -12.96 -53.34
CA LYS A 61 21.04 -14.01 -52.82
C LYS A 61 22.52 -13.84 -53.23
N GLU A 62 22.86 -12.86 -54.08
CA GLU A 62 24.24 -12.57 -54.46
C GLU A 62 24.90 -11.48 -53.60
N GLU A 63 24.14 -10.58 -52.95
CA GLU A 63 24.68 -9.58 -52.01
C GLU A 63 25.01 -10.18 -50.63
N LEU A 64 24.42 -11.33 -50.29
CA LEU A 64 24.67 -12.03 -49.03
C LEU A 64 26.01 -12.80 -49.00
N LYS A 65 26.75 -12.85 -50.13
CA LYS A 65 28.04 -13.57 -50.24
C LYS A 65 29.29 -12.69 -50.16
N ARG A 66 29.14 -11.36 -50.04
CA ARG A 66 30.27 -10.41 -49.94
C ARG A 66 30.51 -9.81 -48.55
N GLN A 67 29.78 -10.25 -47.53
CA GLN A 67 30.00 -9.84 -46.14
C GLN A 67 30.37 -11.05 -45.26
N THR A 68 31.60 -11.53 -45.41
CA THR A 68 32.26 -12.38 -44.41
C THR A 68 33.13 -11.48 -43.53
N PRO A 69 32.87 -11.37 -42.22
CA PRO A 69 33.82 -10.73 -41.32
C PRO A 69 35.05 -11.64 -41.20
N SER A 70 36.23 -11.09 -41.50
CA SER A 70 37.52 -11.68 -41.16
C SER A 70 37.59 -12.00 -39.65
N LYS A 71 38.32 -13.07 -39.30
CA LYS A 71 38.60 -13.55 -37.93
C LYS A 71 38.73 -12.40 -36.91
N PRO A 72 38.16 -12.54 -35.69
CA PRO A 72 38.35 -11.52 -34.66
C PRO A 72 39.84 -11.45 -34.27
N PRO A 73 40.40 -10.24 -34.06
CA PRO A 73 41.73 -10.11 -33.49
C PRO A 73 41.73 -10.69 -32.06
N ALA A 74 42.87 -11.20 -31.63
CA ALA A 74 43.09 -11.74 -30.30
C ALA A 74 42.56 -10.77 -29.22
N LYS A 75 41.88 -11.33 -28.20
CA LYS A 75 41.35 -10.59 -27.04
C LYS A 75 42.44 -9.70 -26.45
N TYR A 76 42.38 -8.40 -26.74
CA TYR A 76 43.08 -7.39 -25.96
C TYR A 76 42.38 -7.34 -24.60
N LYS A 77 43.02 -7.89 -23.57
CA LYS A 77 42.60 -7.63 -22.18
C LYS A 77 42.79 -6.14 -21.95
N LYS A 78 41.70 -5.38 -21.97
CA LYS A 78 41.70 -4.02 -21.44
C LYS A 78 42.02 -4.16 -19.96
N SER A 79 43.25 -3.80 -19.55
CA SER A 79 43.57 -3.69 -18.13
C SER A 79 42.76 -2.53 -17.61
N THR A 80 41.67 -2.82 -16.90
CA THR A 80 41.02 -1.84 -16.04
C THR A 80 42.07 -1.38 -15.05
N SER A 81 42.36 -0.08 -15.05
CA SER A 81 43.29 0.48 -14.09
C SER A 81 42.69 0.34 -12.68
N SER A 82 43.51 0.25 -11.63
CA SER A 82 43.01 0.23 -10.25
C SER A 82 42.17 1.46 -9.90
N GLN A 83 42.32 2.55 -10.65
CA GLN A 83 41.47 3.75 -10.56
C GLN A 83 40.08 3.52 -11.16
N ASP A 84 39.96 2.85 -12.32
CA ASP A 84 38.66 2.49 -12.92
C ASP A 84 37.87 1.51 -12.04
N GLU A 85 38.56 0.56 -11.40
CA GLU A 85 37.94 -0.38 -10.44
C GLU A 85 37.51 0.33 -9.15
N GLY A 86 38.32 1.28 -8.66
CA GLY A 86 37.97 2.12 -7.52
C GLY A 86 36.78 3.05 -7.78
N GLU A 87 36.74 3.70 -8.94
CA GLU A 87 35.62 4.55 -9.37
C GLU A 87 34.33 3.75 -9.57
N GLN A 88 34.40 2.54 -10.15
CA GLN A 88 33.23 1.66 -10.26
C GLN A 88 32.71 1.16 -8.90
N GLU A 89 33.60 0.86 -7.96
CA GLU A 89 33.20 0.47 -6.60
C GLU A 89 32.60 1.66 -5.82
N ILE A 90 33.13 2.86 -6.01
CA ILE A 90 32.56 4.12 -5.48
C ILE A 90 31.19 4.38 -6.11
N GLU A 91 31.04 4.28 -7.43
CA GLU A 91 29.78 4.49 -8.12
C GLU A 91 28.72 3.45 -7.70
N LYS A 92 29.10 2.17 -7.52
CA LYS A 92 28.23 1.15 -6.93
C LYS A 92 27.89 1.42 -5.46
N ALA A 93 28.80 1.99 -4.68
CA ALA A 93 28.57 2.37 -3.29
C ALA A 93 27.60 3.58 -3.19
N PHE A 94 27.65 4.52 -4.14
CA PHE A 94 26.78 5.69 -4.21
C PHE A 94 25.52 5.49 -5.08
N ALA A 95 25.40 4.37 -5.81
CA ALA A 95 24.17 3.94 -6.49
C ALA A 95 22.98 3.73 -5.53
N VAL A 96 23.21 3.82 -4.22
CA VAL A 96 22.18 3.97 -3.18
C VAL A 96 21.21 5.11 -3.48
N PHE A 97 21.71 6.23 -4.02
CA PHE A 97 20.93 7.44 -4.34
C PHE A 97 20.69 7.65 -5.85
N SER A 98 20.86 6.62 -6.69
CA SER A 98 20.62 6.78 -8.12
C SER A 98 19.13 7.02 -8.39
N TRP A 99 18.81 8.25 -8.80
CA TRP A 99 17.44 8.63 -9.19
C TRP A 99 16.90 7.81 -10.36
N GLN A 100 17.79 7.24 -11.20
CA GLN A 100 17.42 6.39 -12.33
C GLN A 100 16.52 5.23 -11.90
N LYS A 101 16.84 4.53 -10.80
CA LYS A 101 16.04 3.38 -10.33
C LYS A 101 14.63 3.78 -9.84
N TYR A 102 14.48 5.00 -9.37
CA TYR A 102 13.19 5.55 -8.96
C TYR A 102 12.41 6.17 -10.13
N ALA A 103 13.09 6.49 -11.23
CA ALA A 103 12.49 6.95 -12.47
C ALA A 103 12.08 5.78 -13.40
N GLU A 104 12.73 4.62 -13.26
CA GLU A 104 12.40 3.42 -14.03
C GLU A 104 10.95 2.97 -13.77
N PRO A 105 10.15 2.79 -14.84
CA PRO A 105 8.78 2.31 -14.71
C PRO A 105 8.74 0.89 -14.14
N PHE A 106 8.10 0.71 -12.97
CA PHE A 106 7.78 -0.62 -12.46
C PHE A 106 6.35 -1.00 -12.83
N VAL A 107 6.20 -1.53 -14.04
CA VAL A 107 4.91 -1.68 -14.73
C VAL A 107 4.38 -3.10 -14.56
N ALA A 108 3.20 -3.23 -13.97
CA ALA A 108 2.51 -4.52 -13.85
C ALA A 108 2.27 -5.23 -15.20
N PRO A 109 2.46 -6.56 -15.28
CA PRO A 109 2.19 -7.34 -16.49
C PRO A 109 0.68 -7.51 -16.76
N TRP A 110 -0.19 -7.36 -15.75
CA TRP A 110 -1.64 -7.48 -15.92
C TRP A 110 -2.29 -6.20 -16.47
N SER A 111 -3.49 -6.35 -17.05
CA SER A 111 -4.24 -5.21 -17.62
C SER A 111 -4.78 -4.26 -16.53
N GLY A 112 -5.08 -3.00 -16.91
CA GLY A 112 -5.75 -2.06 -16.01
C GLY A 112 -7.13 -2.54 -15.55
N LYS A 113 -7.87 -3.27 -16.42
CA LYS A 113 -9.13 -3.91 -16.04
C LYS A 113 -8.93 -4.98 -14.96
N SER A 114 -7.89 -5.81 -15.08
CA SER A 114 -7.54 -6.80 -14.07
C SER A 114 -7.16 -6.13 -12.73
N ALA A 115 -6.42 -5.01 -12.79
CA ALA A 115 -6.08 -4.23 -11.61
C ALA A 115 -7.33 -3.67 -10.91
N ALA A 116 -8.22 -3.00 -11.66
CA ALA A 116 -9.43 -2.40 -11.11
C ALA A 116 -10.37 -3.46 -10.50
N LEU A 117 -10.60 -4.58 -11.21
CA LEU A 117 -11.42 -5.68 -10.69
C LEU A 117 -10.76 -6.36 -9.49
N GLY A 118 -9.45 -6.51 -9.47
CA GLY A 118 -8.71 -7.07 -8.34
C GLY A 118 -8.82 -6.21 -7.09
N MET A 119 -8.67 -4.88 -7.22
CA MET A 119 -8.86 -3.94 -6.11
C MET A 119 -10.30 -3.92 -5.61
N LEU A 120 -11.28 -3.91 -6.52
CA LEU A 120 -12.69 -3.98 -6.14
C LEU A 120 -13.02 -5.29 -5.41
N ALA A 121 -12.55 -6.42 -5.93
CA ALA A 121 -12.74 -7.72 -5.30
C ALA A 121 -12.07 -7.77 -3.91
N TRP A 122 -10.88 -7.16 -3.76
CA TRP A 122 -10.21 -7.06 -2.47
C TRP A 122 -11.06 -6.24 -1.48
N ILE A 123 -11.52 -5.03 -1.85
CA ILE A 123 -12.39 -4.21 -0.99
C ILE A 123 -13.66 -4.98 -0.59
N VAL A 124 -14.32 -5.61 -1.56
CA VAL A 124 -15.53 -6.42 -1.30
C VAL A 124 -15.23 -7.58 -0.36
N SER A 125 -14.11 -8.27 -0.55
CA SER A 125 -13.71 -9.39 0.32
C SER A 125 -13.37 -8.93 1.74
N PHE A 126 -12.67 -7.80 1.89
CA PHE A 126 -12.29 -7.20 3.16
C PHE A 126 -13.54 -6.80 3.96
N VAL A 127 -14.45 -6.05 3.33
CA VAL A 127 -15.75 -5.68 3.93
C VAL A 127 -16.61 -6.92 4.19
N GLY A 128 -16.61 -7.89 3.27
CA GLY A 128 -17.38 -9.13 3.36
C GLY A 128 -16.96 -10.01 4.53
N VAL A 129 -15.66 -10.18 4.76
CA VAL A 129 -15.13 -10.91 5.93
C VAL A 129 -15.56 -10.21 7.22
N GLY A 130 -15.46 -8.88 7.28
CA GLY A 130 -15.93 -8.09 8.42
C GLY A 130 -17.43 -8.27 8.71
N PHE A 131 -18.29 -8.32 7.70
CA PHE A 131 -19.72 -8.57 7.90
C PHE A 131 -20.05 -10.02 8.23
N ALA A 132 -19.33 -10.99 7.65
CA ALA A 132 -19.51 -12.40 7.92
C ALA A 132 -19.19 -12.75 9.38
N ILE A 133 -18.33 -11.97 10.03
CA ILE A 133 -17.93 -12.23 11.40
C ILE A 133 -18.95 -11.80 12.45
N LEU A 134 -19.83 -10.84 12.15
CA LEU A 134 -20.86 -10.38 13.09
C LEU A 134 -21.90 -11.45 13.46
N PRO A 135 -22.53 -12.18 12.51
CA PRO A 135 -23.44 -13.26 12.86
C PRO A 135 -22.69 -14.43 13.52
N LEU A 136 -21.44 -14.70 13.13
CA LEU A 136 -20.60 -15.71 13.77
C LEU A 136 -20.29 -15.35 15.23
N ALA A 137 -19.97 -14.08 15.51
CA ALA A 137 -19.76 -13.59 16.87
C ALA A 137 -21.03 -13.76 17.72
N LYS A 138 -22.21 -13.47 17.18
CA LYS A 138 -23.47 -13.69 17.90
C LYS A 138 -23.76 -15.18 18.15
N LEU A 139 -23.41 -16.03 17.20
CA LEU A 139 -23.58 -17.47 17.34
C LEU A 139 -22.66 -18.05 18.43
N LEU A 140 -21.42 -17.57 18.50
CA LEU A 140 -20.39 -18.08 19.42
C LEU A 140 -20.42 -17.41 20.81
N ALA A 141 -20.75 -16.11 20.88
CA ALA A 141 -20.69 -15.28 22.09
C ALA A 141 -22.07 -14.90 22.65
N GLY A 142 -23.17 -15.34 22.00
CA GLY A 142 -24.53 -15.02 22.42
C GLY A 142 -25.07 -13.69 21.89
N PRO A 143 -26.23 -13.22 22.39
CA PRO A 143 -26.99 -12.10 21.80
C PRO A 143 -26.23 -10.77 21.74
N GLU A 144 -25.35 -10.54 22.72
CA GLU A 144 -24.52 -9.34 22.81
C GLU A 144 -23.37 -9.33 21.78
N GLY A 145 -23.09 -10.48 21.14
CA GLY A 145 -22.05 -10.64 20.13
C GLY A 145 -20.69 -10.17 20.62
N LEU A 146 -19.99 -9.38 19.79
CA LEU A 146 -18.68 -8.85 20.14
C LEU A 146 -18.69 -7.95 21.38
N ALA A 147 -19.80 -7.28 21.71
CA ALA A 147 -19.83 -6.33 22.82
C ALA A 147 -19.67 -7.05 24.17
N GLY A 148 -20.30 -8.22 24.32
CA GLY A 148 -20.29 -9.04 25.53
C GLY A 148 -19.01 -9.85 25.75
N LEU A 149 -18.09 -9.87 24.79
CA LEU A 149 -16.80 -10.56 24.93
C LEU A 149 -15.85 -9.79 25.88
N SER A 150 -15.02 -10.54 26.60
CA SER A 150 -13.89 -9.97 27.33
C SER A 150 -12.90 -9.30 26.36
N GLN A 151 -12.02 -8.43 26.86
CA GLN A 151 -10.99 -7.80 26.01
C GLN A 151 -10.02 -8.83 25.43
N GLU A 152 -9.67 -9.85 26.21
CA GLU A 152 -8.84 -10.98 25.78
C GLU A 152 -9.53 -11.75 24.63
N ASP A 153 -10.81 -12.12 24.79
CA ASP A 153 -11.57 -12.81 23.74
C ASP A 153 -11.70 -11.96 22.48
N LYS A 154 -11.87 -10.62 22.63
CA LYS A 154 -11.88 -9.68 21.50
C LYS A 154 -10.54 -9.70 20.77
N ALA A 155 -9.43 -9.70 21.49
CA ALA A 155 -8.09 -9.73 20.89
C ALA A 155 -7.85 -11.03 20.11
N ILE A 156 -8.23 -12.18 20.67
CA ILE A 156 -8.14 -13.49 20.01
C ILE A 156 -9.03 -13.52 18.76
N PHE A 157 -10.27 -13.04 18.89
CA PHE A 157 -11.22 -13.00 17.79
C PHE A 157 -10.72 -12.13 16.62
N ILE A 158 -10.15 -10.95 16.91
CA ILE A 158 -9.52 -10.09 15.91
C ILE A 158 -8.38 -10.81 15.22
N PHE A 159 -7.52 -11.50 15.99
CA PHE A 159 -6.40 -12.24 15.43
C PHE A 159 -6.87 -13.31 14.45
N VAL A 160 -7.87 -14.12 14.84
CA VAL A 160 -8.48 -15.14 13.96
C VAL A 160 -9.09 -14.50 12.71
N ASN A 161 -9.83 -13.39 12.87
CA ASN A 161 -10.37 -12.64 11.73
C ASN A 161 -9.28 -12.17 10.78
N GLN A 162 -8.19 -11.63 11.35
CA GLN A 162 -7.07 -11.12 10.57
C GLN A 162 -6.35 -12.23 9.80
N VAL A 163 -6.27 -13.45 10.34
CA VAL A 163 -5.75 -14.62 9.60
C VAL A 163 -6.61 -14.89 8.36
N VAL A 164 -7.93 -14.97 8.52
CA VAL A 164 -8.87 -15.23 7.41
C VAL A 164 -8.79 -14.12 6.37
N GLU A 165 -8.82 -12.87 6.81
CA GLU A 165 -8.75 -11.70 5.93
C GLU A 165 -7.42 -11.64 5.16
N THR A 166 -6.30 -11.95 5.82
CA THR A 166 -4.99 -12.01 5.19
C THR A 166 -4.96 -13.06 4.09
N ALA A 167 -5.46 -14.27 4.39
CA ALA A 167 -5.51 -15.37 3.44
C ALA A 167 -6.40 -15.04 2.23
N VAL A 168 -7.63 -14.58 2.48
CA VAL A 168 -8.60 -14.24 1.43
C VAL A 168 -8.10 -13.06 0.59
N GLY A 169 -7.63 -11.98 1.23
CA GLY A 169 -7.15 -10.79 0.55
C GLY A 169 -5.96 -11.06 -0.36
N ILE A 170 -4.97 -11.83 0.13
CA ILE A 170 -3.83 -12.27 -0.68
C ILE A 170 -4.29 -13.16 -1.84
N ALA A 171 -5.18 -14.12 -1.60
CA ALA A 171 -5.70 -15.00 -2.65
C ALA A 171 -6.41 -14.21 -3.76
N VAL A 172 -7.21 -13.20 -3.41
CA VAL A 172 -7.92 -12.33 -4.36
C VAL A 172 -6.94 -11.57 -5.26
N VAL A 173 -5.95 -10.89 -4.70
CA VAL A 173 -4.98 -10.13 -5.51
C VAL A 173 -4.03 -11.04 -6.30
N ARG A 174 -3.66 -12.20 -5.74
CA ARG A 174 -2.92 -13.26 -6.46
C ARG A 174 -3.70 -13.75 -7.67
N PHE A 175 -4.99 -14.02 -7.51
CA PHE A 175 -5.85 -14.49 -8.58
C PHE A 175 -6.07 -13.41 -9.66
N ALA A 176 -6.21 -12.15 -9.27
CA ALA A 176 -6.28 -11.05 -10.23
C ALA A 176 -4.99 -10.94 -11.07
N ALA A 177 -3.83 -11.13 -10.44
CA ALA A 177 -2.51 -11.11 -11.10
C ALA A 177 -2.22 -12.37 -11.93
N SER A 178 -2.71 -13.56 -11.53
CA SER A 178 -2.40 -14.84 -12.19
C SER A 178 -2.88 -14.93 -13.63
N LYS A 179 -3.83 -14.07 -14.03
CA LYS A 179 -4.27 -13.92 -15.42
C LYS A 179 -3.15 -13.47 -16.38
N ALA A 180 -2.05 -12.94 -15.84
CA ALA A 180 -0.85 -12.54 -16.58
C ALA A 180 0.33 -13.48 -16.33
N ALA A 181 0.09 -14.69 -15.80
CA ALA A 181 1.14 -15.66 -15.53
C ALA A 181 1.77 -16.23 -16.83
N PRO A 182 3.07 -16.57 -16.83
CA PRO A 182 4.01 -16.44 -15.71
C PRO A 182 4.37 -14.99 -15.43
N LEU A 183 4.41 -14.60 -14.15
CA LEU A 183 4.78 -13.25 -13.76
C LEU A 183 6.30 -13.07 -13.91
N PRO A 184 6.78 -11.91 -14.42
CA PRO A 184 8.20 -11.59 -14.45
C PRO A 184 8.82 -11.59 -13.04
N GLU A 185 10.14 -11.68 -12.99
CA GLU A 185 10.88 -11.61 -11.72
C GLU A 185 10.63 -10.27 -10.99
N GLY A 186 10.48 -10.32 -9.67
CA GLY A 186 10.28 -9.15 -8.81
C GLY A 186 8.82 -8.86 -8.45
N PHE A 187 7.84 -9.40 -9.17
CA PHE A 187 6.44 -9.26 -8.78
C PHE A 187 6.10 -10.18 -7.61
N PHE A 188 5.68 -9.55 -6.50
CA PHE A 188 5.39 -10.23 -5.25
C PHE A 188 6.51 -11.12 -4.72
N ARG A 189 7.74 -10.74 -5.03
CA ARG A 189 8.93 -11.44 -4.57
C ARG A 189 9.05 -11.36 -3.05
N ILE A 190 9.19 -12.53 -2.43
CA ILE A 190 9.59 -12.72 -1.04
C ILE A 190 10.86 -13.56 -1.10
N ASP A 191 12.00 -12.93 -0.85
CA ASP A 191 13.31 -13.58 -0.95
C ASP A 191 14.16 -13.23 0.26
N PHE A 192 14.43 -14.23 1.10
CA PHE A 192 15.26 -14.07 2.30
C PHE A 192 16.76 -14.04 2.00
N LYS A 193 17.18 -14.40 0.78
CA LYS A 193 18.59 -14.50 0.42
C LYS A 193 19.23 -13.12 0.31
N SER A 194 20.53 -13.06 0.59
CA SER A 194 21.37 -11.87 0.39
C SER A 194 20.81 -10.57 1.02
N PRO A 195 20.39 -10.59 2.31
CA PRO A 195 19.66 -9.48 2.95
C PRO A 195 20.40 -8.13 2.94
N PHE A 196 21.74 -8.15 2.91
CA PHE A 196 22.60 -6.97 2.92
C PHE A 196 23.40 -6.78 1.64
N ARG A 197 23.08 -7.50 0.56
CA ARG A 197 23.80 -7.38 -0.71
C ARG A 197 23.60 -5.99 -1.30
N LYS A 198 24.67 -5.21 -1.37
CA LYS A 198 24.63 -3.89 -1.99
C LYS A 198 24.40 -4.01 -3.51
N PRO A 199 23.67 -3.06 -4.12
CA PRO A 199 23.07 -1.89 -3.47
C PRO A 199 21.59 -2.14 -3.05
N ASP A 200 21.04 -3.34 -3.23
CA ASP A 200 19.58 -3.62 -3.21
C ASP A 200 19.09 -4.48 -2.04
N GLY A 201 19.96 -4.80 -1.08
CA GLY A 201 19.68 -5.72 0.02
C GLY A 201 18.41 -5.35 0.78
N TRP A 202 17.44 -6.27 0.80
CA TRP A 202 16.10 -6.00 1.31
C TRP A 202 16.11 -5.60 2.80
N ALA A 203 17.01 -6.20 3.60
CA ALA A 203 17.12 -5.91 5.03
C ALA A 203 17.88 -4.61 5.28
N ALA A 204 18.91 -4.30 4.47
CA ALA A 204 19.61 -3.02 4.57
C ALA A 204 18.64 -1.84 4.37
N TRP A 205 17.82 -1.90 3.32
CA TRP A 205 16.81 -0.88 3.05
C TRP A 205 15.68 -0.88 4.08
N GLY A 206 15.30 -2.04 4.59
CA GLY A 206 14.28 -2.10 5.61
C GLY A 206 14.75 -1.55 6.95
N LEU A 207 15.99 -1.85 7.39
CA LEU A 207 16.55 -1.28 8.62
C LEU A 207 16.69 0.24 8.52
N LEU A 208 17.17 0.74 7.37
CA LEU A 208 17.19 2.17 7.11
C LEU A 208 15.77 2.76 7.19
N GLY A 209 14.78 2.10 6.59
CA GLY A 209 13.39 2.52 6.69
C GLY A 209 12.89 2.56 8.13
N VAL A 210 13.15 1.53 8.95
CA VAL A 210 12.80 1.50 10.38
C VAL A 210 13.39 2.68 11.14
N ILE A 211 14.65 3.01 10.90
CA ILE A 211 15.33 4.17 11.53
C ILE A 211 14.71 5.49 11.08
N LEU A 212 14.30 5.59 9.80
CA LEU A 212 13.71 6.81 9.24
C LEU A 212 12.24 7.00 9.60
N SER A 213 11.48 5.93 9.90
CA SER A 213 10.03 6.00 10.14
C SER A 213 9.62 7.05 11.19
N PRO A 214 10.25 7.13 12.39
CA PRO A 214 9.89 8.15 13.38
C PRO A 214 10.08 9.57 12.87
N ALA A 215 11.18 9.84 12.16
CA ALA A 215 11.46 11.15 11.61
C ALA A 215 10.46 11.54 10.50
N VAL A 216 10.09 10.59 9.64
CA VAL A 216 9.10 10.80 8.57
C VAL A 216 7.72 11.11 9.14
N VAL A 217 7.27 10.33 10.14
CA VAL A 217 5.96 10.52 10.78
C VAL A 217 5.92 11.82 11.58
N PHE A 218 6.99 12.13 12.33
CA PHE A 218 7.11 13.39 13.05
C PHE A 218 7.09 14.59 12.10
N ALA A 219 7.85 14.54 11.01
CA ALA A 219 7.88 15.61 10.01
C ALA A 219 6.49 15.84 9.38
N ALA A 220 5.73 14.77 9.14
CA ALA A 220 4.36 14.89 8.63
C ALA A 220 3.44 15.61 9.63
N ALA A 221 3.48 15.21 10.91
CA ALA A 221 2.72 15.86 11.96
C ALA A 221 3.10 17.35 12.13
N ALA A 222 4.40 17.64 12.25
CA ALA A 222 4.92 19.00 12.39
C ALA A 222 4.58 19.89 11.19
N SER A 223 4.54 19.33 9.97
CA SER A 223 4.18 20.08 8.77
C SER A 223 2.71 20.52 8.77
N LEU A 224 1.80 19.69 9.27
CA LEU A 224 0.38 20.05 9.40
C LEU A 224 0.16 21.12 10.45
N GLU A 225 0.82 20.97 11.60
CA GLU A 225 0.77 21.95 12.67
C GLU A 225 1.29 23.32 12.19
N ALA A 226 2.40 23.32 11.44
CA ALA A 226 2.99 24.54 10.87
C ALA A 226 2.07 25.28 9.89
N ILE A 227 1.14 24.59 9.22
CA ILE A 227 0.13 25.21 8.33
C ILE A 227 -1.22 25.43 9.03
N GLY A 228 -1.28 25.27 10.36
CA GLY A 228 -2.46 25.56 11.18
C GLY A 228 -3.50 24.44 11.22
N ILE A 229 -3.20 23.26 10.67
CA ILE A 229 -4.04 22.07 10.80
C ILE A 229 -3.67 21.40 12.12
N LYS A 230 -4.55 21.55 13.12
CA LYS A 230 -4.37 20.92 14.43
C LYS A 230 -5.10 19.59 14.47
N ASP A 231 -4.54 18.64 15.21
CA ASP A 231 -5.22 17.39 15.52
C ASP A 231 -6.52 17.69 16.29
N ASP A 232 -7.61 17.08 15.84
CA ASP A 232 -8.86 17.08 16.60
C ASP A 232 -8.72 16.04 17.74
N PRO A 233 -8.71 16.47 19.01
CA PRO A 233 -8.56 15.55 20.14
C PRO A 233 -9.71 14.53 20.25
N ASN A 234 -10.86 14.81 19.62
CA ASN A 234 -12.00 13.90 19.58
C ASN A 234 -11.96 12.94 18.39
N ALA A 235 -11.08 13.17 17.41
CA ALA A 235 -10.94 12.28 16.27
C ALA A 235 -10.31 10.97 16.71
N ARG A 236 -10.95 9.87 16.30
CA ARG A 236 -10.45 8.52 16.58
C ARG A 236 -9.41 8.13 15.55
N GLY A 237 -8.30 7.61 16.04
CA GLY A 237 -7.24 6.97 15.31
C GLY A 237 -7.20 5.45 15.48
N THR A 238 -6.26 4.86 14.77
CA THR A 238 -5.95 3.43 14.75
C THR A 238 -5.41 2.95 16.10
N ALA A 239 -4.58 3.77 16.76
CA ALA A 239 -4.04 3.47 18.08
C ALA A 239 -5.12 3.45 19.17
N ASP A 240 -6.19 4.25 19.04
CA ASP A 240 -7.32 4.25 19.97
C ASP A 240 -8.02 2.88 19.98
N ALA A 241 -8.26 2.30 18.81
CA ALA A 241 -8.90 1.00 18.68
C ALA A 241 -8.06 -0.15 19.29
N VAL A 242 -6.73 -0.08 19.16
CA VAL A 242 -5.82 -1.09 19.72
C VAL A 242 -5.70 -0.95 21.24
N SER A 243 -5.56 0.28 21.73
CA SER A 243 -5.38 0.57 23.16
C SER A 243 -6.62 0.25 24.00
N GLN A 244 -7.83 0.28 23.42
CA GLN A 244 -9.07 -0.16 24.10
C GLN A 244 -9.15 -1.67 24.35
N LEU A 245 -8.34 -2.44 23.65
CA LEU A 245 -8.27 -3.90 23.77
C LEU A 245 -7.08 -4.36 24.59
N LEU A 246 -6.23 -3.43 25.02
CA LEU A 246 -4.96 -3.73 25.62
C LEU A 246 -5.16 -4.09 27.10
N VAL A 247 -5.03 -5.39 27.38
CA VAL A 247 -4.90 -5.94 28.73
C VAL A 247 -3.44 -6.40 28.91
N LEU A 248 -2.93 -6.24 30.14
CA LEU A 248 -1.55 -6.59 30.49
C LEU A 248 -1.39 -8.10 30.72
N ASP A 249 -1.77 -8.89 29.72
CA ASP A 249 -1.58 -10.34 29.71
C ASP A 249 -0.86 -10.78 28.42
N PRO A 250 -0.14 -11.91 28.46
CA PRO A 250 0.64 -12.37 27.31
C PRO A 250 -0.20 -12.75 26.08
N LEU A 251 -1.43 -13.23 26.27
CA LEU A 251 -2.25 -13.75 25.16
C LEU A 251 -2.88 -12.61 24.36
N THR A 252 -3.40 -11.60 25.05
CA THR A 252 -3.86 -10.34 24.44
C THR A 252 -2.72 -9.67 23.68
N PHE A 253 -1.55 -9.52 24.32
CA PHE A 253 -0.39 -8.92 23.68
C PHE A 253 0.03 -9.69 22.41
N ALA A 254 0.16 -11.02 22.51
CA ALA A 254 0.53 -11.86 21.36
C ALA A 254 -0.50 -11.76 20.22
N SER A 255 -1.79 -11.74 20.54
CA SER A 255 -2.88 -11.62 19.56
C SER A 255 -2.85 -10.27 18.86
N LEU A 256 -2.69 -9.17 19.61
CA LEU A 256 -2.59 -7.81 19.06
C LEU A 256 -1.30 -7.62 18.25
N PHE A 257 -0.17 -8.15 18.72
CA PHE A 257 1.11 -8.08 18.01
C PHE A 257 1.05 -8.89 16.71
N GLY A 258 0.57 -10.13 16.75
CA GLY A 258 0.39 -10.96 15.56
C GLY A 258 -0.55 -10.32 14.53
N THR A 259 -1.60 -9.67 15.00
CA THR A 259 -2.53 -8.91 14.14
C THR A 259 -1.85 -7.71 13.49
N THR A 260 -1.29 -6.81 14.30
CA THR A 260 -0.88 -5.46 13.87
C THR A 260 0.53 -5.41 13.31
N ALA A 261 1.47 -6.16 13.86
CA ALA A 261 2.89 -6.13 13.49
C ALA A 261 3.28 -7.22 12.47
N VAL A 262 2.40 -8.20 12.23
CA VAL A 262 2.71 -9.34 11.33
C VAL A 262 1.66 -9.50 10.23
N LEU A 263 0.43 -9.87 10.57
CA LEU A 263 -0.58 -10.23 9.57
C LEU A 263 -1.05 -9.02 8.74
N ALA A 264 -1.31 -7.88 9.38
CA ALA A 264 -1.69 -6.66 8.68
C ALA A 264 -0.60 -6.19 7.68
N PRO A 265 0.69 -6.05 8.06
CA PRO A 265 1.76 -5.76 7.11
C PRO A 265 1.87 -6.79 5.98
N ILE A 266 1.71 -8.09 6.26
CA ILE A 266 1.76 -9.12 5.22
C ILE A 266 0.65 -8.91 4.17
N LEU A 267 -0.59 -8.70 4.63
CA LEU A 267 -1.73 -8.42 3.76
C LEU A 267 -1.53 -7.11 2.99
N GLU A 268 -1.35 -6.02 3.72
CA GLU A 268 -1.38 -4.66 3.20
C GLU A 268 -0.21 -4.41 2.25
N GLU A 269 1.02 -4.84 2.57
CA GLU A 269 2.14 -4.67 1.65
C GLU A 269 1.98 -5.51 0.39
N THR A 270 1.37 -6.70 0.49
CA THR A 270 1.06 -7.50 -0.69
C THR A 270 0.06 -6.80 -1.60
N VAL A 271 -0.98 -6.16 -1.05
CA VAL A 271 -2.00 -5.43 -1.80
C VAL A 271 -1.45 -4.11 -2.35
N PHE A 272 -0.90 -3.25 -1.50
CA PHE A 272 -0.50 -1.90 -1.87
C PHE A 272 0.80 -1.88 -2.67
N ARG A 273 1.85 -2.60 -2.23
CA ARG A 273 3.18 -2.58 -2.87
C ARG A 273 3.29 -3.65 -3.94
N GLY A 274 2.75 -4.83 -3.67
CA GLY A 274 2.78 -5.93 -4.62
C GLY A 274 1.82 -5.78 -5.80
N PHE A 275 0.64 -5.17 -5.61
CA PHE A 275 -0.42 -5.14 -6.63
C PHE A 275 -0.82 -3.73 -7.09
N LEU A 276 -1.20 -2.82 -6.17
CA LEU A 276 -1.70 -1.50 -6.53
C LEU A 276 -0.61 -0.61 -7.13
N LEU A 277 0.52 -0.46 -6.45
CA LEU A 277 1.63 0.40 -6.88
C LEU A 277 2.12 0.06 -8.31
N PRO A 278 2.40 -1.22 -8.66
CA PRO A 278 2.81 -1.56 -10.03
C PRO A 278 1.68 -1.39 -11.06
N SER A 279 0.41 -1.49 -10.63
CA SER A 279 -0.74 -1.21 -11.49
C SER A 279 -0.84 0.28 -11.84
N LEU A 280 -0.60 1.16 -10.86
CA LEU A 280 -0.56 2.61 -11.06
C LEU A 280 0.63 2.99 -11.96
N GLY A 281 1.78 2.33 -11.82
CA GLY A 281 2.96 2.52 -12.67
C GLY A 281 2.72 2.32 -14.17
N LYS A 282 1.59 1.72 -14.58
CA LYS A 282 1.20 1.61 -16.00
C LYS A 282 0.69 2.92 -16.61
N ILE A 283 0.18 3.83 -15.78
CA ILE A 283 -0.54 5.04 -16.22
C ILE A 283 0.08 6.33 -15.70
N MET A 284 1.06 6.25 -14.80
CA MET A 284 1.75 7.41 -14.23
C MET A 284 3.21 7.09 -13.87
N PRO A 285 4.09 8.09 -13.78
CA PRO A 285 5.48 7.90 -13.35
C PRO A 285 5.59 7.29 -11.95
N THR A 286 6.66 6.54 -11.70
CA THR A 286 6.88 5.82 -10.44
C THR A 286 6.74 6.68 -9.18
N PRO A 287 7.29 7.91 -9.07
CA PRO A 287 7.09 8.74 -7.88
C PRO A 287 5.63 9.12 -7.63
N LEU A 288 4.87 9.39 -8.70
CA LEU A 288 3.44 9.70 -8.60
C LEU A 288 2.63 8.45 -8.23
N ALA A 289 3.00 7.28 -8.78
CA ALA A 289 2.40 6.00 -8.40
C ALA A 289 2.62 5.68 -6.91
N VAL A 290 3.83 5.96 -6.38
CA VAL A 290 4.14 5.84 -4.95
C VAL A 290 3.23 6.76 -4.15
N LEU A 291 3.15 8.05 -4.49
CA LEU A 291 2.31 9.02 -3.79
C LEU A 291 0.83 8.60 -3.78
N VAL A 292 0.27 8.25 -4.94
CA VAL A 292 -1.15 7.84 -5.05
C VAL A 292 -1.41 6.56 -4.27
N SER A 293 -0.50 5.58 -4.31
CA SER A 293 -0.64 4.34 -3.53
C SER A 293 -0.55 4.60 -2.02
N ALA A 294 0.27 5.55 -1.59
CA ALA A 294 0.46 5.93 -0.18
C ALA A 294 -0.74 6.69 0.37
N VAL A 295 -1.34 7.59 -0.42
CA VAL A 295 -2.60 8.25 -0.08
C VAL A 295 -3.72 7.22 0.04
N ALA A 296 -3.82 6.29 -0.92
CA ALA A 296 -4.80 5.21 -0.82
C ALA A 296 -4.60 4.36 0.44
N PHE A 297 -3.35 4.05 0.79
CA PHE A 297 -2.99 3.34 2.03
C PHE A 297 -3.45 4.11 3.29
N GLY A 298 -3.22 5.42 3.37
CA GLY A 298 -3.73 6.23 4.49
C GLY A 298 -5.25 6.29 4.54
N LEU A 299 -5.90 6.51 3.40
CA LEU A 299 -7.36 6.67 3.33
C LEU A 299 -8.14 5.40 3.66
N VAL A 300 -7.63 4.21 3.31
CA VAL A 300 -8.34 2.97 3.66
C VAL A 300 -8.47 2.79 5.17
N HIS A 301 -7.65 3.46 5.98
CA HIS A 301 -7.73 3.40 7.44
C HIS A 301 -8.96 4.10 8.03
N LEU A 302 -9.66 4.95 7.25
CA LEU A 302 -10.85 5.70 7.67
C LEU A 302 -10.63 6.55 8.94
N SER A 303 -9.39 6.97 9.17
CA SER A 303 -8.98 7.85 10.26
C SER A 303 -8.42 9.14 9.64
N PRO A 304 -9.21 10.23 9.58
CA PRO A 304 -8.70 11.52 9.12
C PRO A 304 -7.49 12.00 9.94
N ARG A 305 -7.47 11.67 11.24
CA ARG A 305 -6.38 11.97 12.18
C ARG A 305 -5.05 11.34 11.76
N ASP A 306 -5.07 10.07 11.36
CA ASP A 306 -3.82 9.35 11.04
C ASP A 306 -3.46 9.41 9.55
N THR A 307 -4.41 9.79 8.69
CA THR A 307 -4.25 9.74 7.23
C THR A 307 -2.95 10.41 6.75
N PRO A 308 -2.55 11.60 7.24
CA PRO A 308 -1.32 12.24 6.81
C PRO A 308 -0.05 11.47 7.20
N GLN A 309 0.02 10.98 8.44
CA GLN A 309 1.13 10.22 9.00
C GLN A 309 1.25 8.86 8.30
N LEU A 310 0.12 8.18 8.06
CA LEU A 310 0.05 6.93 7.32
C LEU A 310 0.41 7.12 5.84
N THR A 311 0.06 8.27 5.25
CA THR A 311 0.49 8.62 3.89
C THR A 311 2.01 8.82 3.84
N ALA A 312 2.59 9.53 4.81
CA ALA A 312 4.03 9.76 4.88
C ALA A 312 4.82 8.44 5.07
N LEU A 313 4.39 7.60 6.01
CA LEU A 313 4.92 6.24 6.15
C LEU A 313 4.71 5.44 4.86
N GLY A 314 3.55 5.60 4.22
CA GLY A 314 3.20 4.92 2.98
C GLY A 314 4.13 5.26 1.82
N ILE A 315 4.62 6.50 1.75
CA ILE A 315 5.63 6.96 0.78
C ILE A 315 6.96 6.26 1.03
N LEU A 316 7.42 6.19 2.29
CA LEU A 316 8.64 5.50 2.69
C LEU A 316 8.59 4.01 2.31
N LEU A 317 7.48 3.34 2.62
CA LEU A 317 7.22 1.95 2.24
C LEU A 317 7.23 1.75 0.72
N GLY A 318 6.58 2.65 -0.04
CA GLY A 318 6.55 2.60 -1.50
C GLY A 318 7.94 2.73 -2.13
N PHE A 319 8.74 3.72 -1.72
CA PHE A 319 10.09 3.91 -2.25
C PHE A 319 11.03 2.78 -1.83
N SER A 320 10.96 2.29 -0.59
CA SER A 320 11.77 1.14 -0.15
C SER A 320 11.47 -0.13 -0.95
N TYR A 321 10.20 -0.36 -1.32
CA TYR A 321 9.81 -1.45 -2.22
C TYR A 321 10.32 -1.25 -3.65
N ILE A 322 10.19 -0.05 -4.23
CA ILE A 322 10.75 0.24 -5.56
C ILE A 322 12.26 -0.02 -5.59
N ARG A 323 12.94 0.27 -4.47
CA ARG A 323 14.37 0.12 -4.32
C ARG A 323 14.81 -1.34 -4.14
N SER A 324 14.12 -2.13 -3.32
CA SER A 324 14.52 -3.53 -3.02
C SER A 324 13.88 -4.57 -3.95
N LYS A 325 12.75 -4.24 -4.59
CA LYS A 325 11.89 -5.18 -5.34
C LYS A 325 11.56 -6.45 -4.55
N ASN A 326 11.44 -6.32 -3.23
CA ASN A 326 11.19 -7.43 -2.32
C ASN A 326 10.18 -6.97 -1.26
N LEU A 327 9.08 -7.72 -1.11
CA LEU A 327 8.02 -7.39 -0.17
C LEU A 327 8.47 -7.47 1.30
N LEU A 328 9.53 -8.23 1.60
CA LEU A 328 10.09 -8.27 2.96
C LEU A 328 10.57 -6.91 3.45
N THR A 329 11.04 -6.02 2.56
CA THR A 329 11.49 -4.68 2.93
C THR A 329 10.37 -3.83 3.53
N PRO A 330 9.29 -3.52 2.80
CA PRO A 330 8.19 -2.74 3.37
C PRO A 330 7.46 -3.51 4.49
N MET A 331 7.34 -4.84 4.42
CA MET A 331 6.74 -5.62 5.52
C MET A 331 7.52 -5.46 6.83
N MET A 332 8.85 -5.45 6.77
CA MET A 332 9.69 -5.22 7.96
C MET A 332 9.54 -3.80 8.50
N ILE A 333 9.52 -2.78 7.64
CA ILE A 333 9.36 -1.38 8.06
C ILE A 333 7.99 -1.17 8.71
N HIS A 334 6.93 -1.64 8.04
CA HIS A 334 5.55 -1.49 8.50
C HIS A 334 5.31 -2.30 9.79
N GLY A 335 5.74 -3.56 9.83
CA GLY A 335 5.62 -4.40 11.02
C GLY A 335 6.38 -3.86 12.21
N ALA A 336 7.60 -3.34 12.00
CA ALA A 336 8.37 -2.69 13.05
C ALA A 336 7.68 -1.42 13.57
N TRP A 337 7.14 -0.57 12.68
CA TRP A 337 6.39 0.62 13.10
C TRP A 337 5.21 0.26 14.01
N ASN A 338 4.35 -0.66 13.55
CA ASN A 338 3.17 -1.08 14.31
C ASN A 338 3.55 -1.78 15.62
N GLY A 339 4.55 -2.66 15.58
CA GLY A 339 5.07 -3.36 16.75
C GLY A 339 5.65 -2.40 17.78
N THR A 340 6.43 -1.40 17.37
CA THR A 340 6.98 -0.38 18.27
C THR A 340 5.87 0.43 18.91
N VAL A 341 4.87 0.88 18.16
CA VAL A 341 3.72 1.60 18.73
C VAL A 341 3.03 0.74 19.79
N LEU A 342 2.69 -0.52 19.48
CA LEU A 342 2.06 -1.43 20.45
C LEU A 342 2.93 -1.65 21.70
N CYS A 343 4.24 -1.89 21.53
CA CYS A 343 5.16 -2.07 22.64
C CYS A 343 5.23 -0.83 23.55
N VAL A 344 5.23 0.38 22.96
CA VAL A 344 5.21 1.64 23.73
C VAL A 344 3.91 1.77 24.51
N LEU A 345 2.76 1.52 23.88
CA LEU A 345 1.46 1.57 24.56
C LEU A 345 1.40 0.56 25.72
N TYR A 346 1.85 -0.67 25.49
CA TYR A 346 1.93 -1.71 26.53
C TYR A 346 2.84 -1.29 27.68
N TYR A 347 4.04 -0.78 27.37
CA TYR A 347 4.98 -0.32 28.38
C TYR A 347 4.41 0.82 29.23
N LEU A 348 3.76 1.81 28.60
CA LEU A 348 3.14 2.93 29.31
C LEU A 348 2.02 2.45 30.25
N GLN A 349 1.12 1.59 29.76
CA GLN A 349 0.04 1.04 30.56
C GLN A 349 0.57 0.17 31.73
N ALA A 350 1.63 -0.62 31.49
CA ALA A 350 2.28 -1.41 32.54
C ALA A 350 2.91 -0.55 33.66
N ASN A 351 3.24 0.71 33.36
CA ASN A 351 3.73 1.68 34.33
C ASN A 351 2.62 2.58 34.90
N GLY A 352 1.35 2.22 34.73
CA GLY A 352 0.20 2.92 35.30
C GLY A 352 -0.19 4.21 34.56
N VAL A 353 0.34 4.45 33.36
CA VAL A 353 -0.09 5.57 32.51
C VAL A 353 -1.43 5.25 31.88
N ASP A 354 -2.39 6.17 32.01
CA ASP A 354 -3.65 6.10 31.26
C ASP A 354 -3.38 6.43 29.79
N VAL A 355 -3.25 5.37 28.99
CA VAL A 355 -2.94 5.46 27.56
C VAL A 355 -4.04 6.16 26.77
N GLN A 356 -5.32 5.98 27.13
CA GLN A 356 -6.43 6.66 26.46
C GLN A 356 -6.33 8.16 26.69
N LYS A 357 -6.07 8.56 27.95
CA LYS A 357 -5.88 9.96 28.30
C LYS A 357 -4.65 10.56 27.61
N LEU A 358 -3.56 9.81 27.46
CA LEU A 358 -2.36 10.27 26.75
C LEU A 358 -2.62 10.51 25.26
N ILE A 359 -3.33 9.60 24.59
CA ILE A 359 -3.63 9.73 23.15
C ILE A 359 -4.55 10.93 22.87
N HIS A 360 -5.52 11.21 23.75
CA HIS A 360 -6.49 12.31 23.55
C HIS A 360 -6.07 13.64 24.18
N GLY A 361 -5.22 13.62 25.21
CA GLY A 361 -4.88 14.79 26.01
C GLY A 361 -3.79 15.68 25.42
N GLY A 362 -3.03 15.19 24.43
CA GLY A 362 -1.75 15.80 24.05
C GLY A 362 -0.71 15.64 25.16
N ILE A 363 0.57 15.68 24.81
CA ILE A 363 1.66 15.76 25.80
C ILE A 363 1.70 17.17 26.39
#